data_AF-A0A3B4USN0-F1
#
_entry.id   AF-A0A3B4USN0-F1
#
_cell.length_a   1.000
_cell.length_b   1.000
_cell.length_c   1.000
_cell.angle_alpha   90.00
_cell.angle_beta   90.00
_cell.angle_gamma   90.00
#
_symmetry.space_group_name_H-M   'P 1'
#
loop_
_entity.id
_entity.type
_entity.pdbx_description
1 polymer ?
#
loop_
_entity_poly.entity_id
_entity_poly.type
_entity_poly.pdbx_seq_one_letter_code
_entity_poly.pdbx_strand_id
1 'polypeptide(L)'
;MEDGLADVVLLLLLLSRCLRGRIWFHNEIHVFSTVFLLFLLFPLLFLFCGSSAGGSVPTFEYRNPFNGDSLTCDKCPPGTHMTAQCTATTPTQCAPCKSHHFTELWNYLPRCLYCANFCTENQEVETECSAVSNRVCRCKEGFYWTNDFCMRHSECEPGQGVQTKGTLQEDTVCESCSYGFFSNSSSALETCVKYRECASGQIALLPDSIYQDKVCGTCEELANGGVSSSLH
;
A
#
# COMPACT_ATOMS: atom_id res chain seq x y z
N MET A 1 -9.67 -29.62 -47.82
CA MET A 1 -8.41 -29.49 -47.05
C MET A 1 -8.81 -29.45 -45.59
N GLU A 2 -9.31 -30.58 -45.07
CA GLU A 2 -10.02 -30.66 -43.78
C GLU A 2 -9.54 -31.83 -42.90
N ASP A 3 -8.45 -32.52 -43.22
CA ASP A 3 -8.04 -33.75 -42.52
C ASP A 3 -6.73 -33.61 -41.72
N GLY A 4 -6.50 -32.48 -41.05
CA GLY A 4 -5.27 -32.24 -40.27
C GLY A 4 -5.45 -31.78 -38.82
N LEU A 5 -6.65 -31.34 -38.43
CA LEU A 5 -6.87 -30.74 -37.11
C LEU A 5 -7.38 -31.75 -36.06
N ALA A 6 -8.03 -32.83 -36.50
CA ALA A 6 -8.57 -33.85 -35.59
C ALA A 6 -7.46 -34.70 -34.94
N ASP A 7 -6.36 -34.97 -35.65
CA ASP A 7 -5.24 -35.78 -35.14
C ASP A 7 -4.44 -35.08 -34.04
N VAL A 8 -4.26 -33.76 -34.12
CA VAL A 8 -3.52 -32.98 -33.10
C VAL A 8 -4.33 -32.90 -31.80
N VAL A 9 -5.65 -32.75 -31.90
CA VAL A 9 -6.54 -32.70 -30.73
C VAL A 9 -6.58 -34.06 -30.03
N LEU A 10 -6.59 -35.17 -30.78
CA LEU A 10 -6.56 -36.50 -30.19
C LEU A 10 -5.20 -36.81 -29.53
N LEU A 11 -4.08 -36.35 -30.11
CA LEU A 11 -2.75 -36.49 -29.51
C LEU A 11 -2.62 -35.72 -28.18
N LEU A 12 -3.17 -34.51 -28.10
CA LEU A 12 -3.17 -33.68 -26.88
C LEU A 12 -4.10 -34.22 -25.78
N LEU A 13 -5.23 -34.82 -26.15
CA LEU A 13 -6.14 -35.49 -25.21
C LEU A 13 -5.57 -36.81 -24.66
N LEU A 14 -4.72 -37.50 -25.43
CA LEU A 14 -4.03 -38.70 -24.97
C LEU A 14 -2.83 -38.39 -24.07
N LEU A 15 -2.09 -37.30 -24.35
CA LEU A 15 -1.00 -36.82 -23.48
C LEU A 15 -1.51 -36.33 -22.12
N SER A 16 -2.68 -35.68 -22.07
CA SER A 16 -3.31 -35.24 -20.82
C SER A 16 -3.86 -36.37 -19.95
N ARG A 17 -4.10 -37.56 -20.51
CA ARG A 17 -4.44 -38.78 -19.75
C ARG A 17 -3.22 -39.49 -19.14
N CYS A 18 -2.00 -39.23 -19.66
CA CYS A 18 -0.78 -39.86 -19.16
C CYS A 18 -0.24 -39.18 -17.88
N LEU A 19 -0.61 -37.92 -17.61
CA LEU A 19 -0.20 -37.17 -16.42
C LEU A 19 -1.12 -37.36 -15.20
N ARG A 20 -2.21 -38.12 -15.32
CA ARG A 20 -3.23 -38.26 -14.26
C ARG A 20 -2.96 -39.46 -13.35
N GLY A 21 -1.72 -39.57 -12.90
CA GLY A 21 -1.22 -40.66 -12.05
C GLY A 21 -0.40 -40.17 -10.86
N ARG A 22 -0.93 -39.24 -10.06
CA ARG A 22 -0.66 -39.04 -8.61
C ARG A 22 -1.31 -37.73 -8.11
N ILE A 23 -2.46 -37.89 -7.45
CA ILE A 23 -2.79 -37.36 -6.11
C ILE A 23 -2.61 -35.82 -5.86
N TRP A 24 -3.75 -35.19 -5.51
CA TRP A 24 -4.02 -33.84 -4.98
C TRP A 24 -4.05 -32.64 -5.96
N PHE A 25 -4.96 -31.69 -5.66
CA PHE A 25 -5.30 -30.42 -6.34
C PHE A 25 -6.41 -30.45 -7.40
N HIS A 26 -7.67 -30.48 -6.93
CA HIS A 26 -8.88 -30.39 -7.75
C HIS A 26 -9.43 -28.94 -7.90
N ASN A 27 -8.72 -27.91 -7.44
CA ASN A 27 -9.21 -26.52 -7.45
C ASN A 27 -8.44 -25.54 -8.37
N GLU A 28 -7.31 -25.95 -8.95
CA GLU A 28 -6.47 -25.06 -9.77
C GLU A 28 -6.75 -25.19 -11.28
N ILE A 29 -7.21 -26.34 -11.78
CA ILE A 29 -7.32 -26.61 -13.23
C ILE A 29 -8.44 -25.80 -13.91
N HIS A 30 -9.53 -25.49 -13.19
CA HIS A 30 -10.62 -24.65 -13.72
C HIS A 30 -10.23 -23.18 -13.86
N VAL A 31 -9.29 -22.71 -13.02
CA VAL A 31 -8.79 -21.33 -13.05
C VAL A 31 -7.84 -21.16 -14.23
N PHE A 32 -6.94 -22.11 -14.47
CA PHE A 32 -6.00 -22.04 -15.59
C PHE A 32 -6.70 -22.08 -16.97
N SER A 33 -7.76 -22.88 -17.14
CA SER A 33 -8.48 -23.00 -18.42
C SER A 33 -9.29 -21.74 -18.77
N THR A 34 -9.92 -21.10 -17.77
CA THR A 34 -10.71 -19.87 -17.96
C THR A 34 -9.82 -18.65 -18.17
N VAL A 35 -8.68 -18.57 -17.48
CA VAL A 35 -7.67 -17.51 -17.67
C VAL A 35 -7.03 -17.60 -19.07
N PHE A 36 -6.71 -18.80 -19.56
CA PHE A 36 -6.09 -18.98 -20.87
C PHE A 36 -7.01 -18.61 -22.05
N LEU A 37 -8.32 -18.89 -21.92
CA LEU A 37 -9.33 -18.47 -22.90
C LEU A 37 -9.52 -16.93 -22.95
N LEU A 38 -9.38 -16.24 -21.81
CA LEU A 38 -9.41 -14.78 -21.74
C LEU A 38 -8.17 -14.14 -22.40
N PHE A 39 -6.99 -14.76 -22.26
CA PHE A 39 -5.75 -14.28 -22.89
C PHE A 39 -5.73 -14.41 -24.43
N LEU A 40 -6.48 -15.36 -25.01
CA LEU A 40 -6.57 -15.53 -26.47
C LEU A 40 -7.62 -14.62 -27.13
N LEU A 41 -8.59 -14.09 -26.38
CA LEU A 41 -9.62 -13.16 -26.88
C LEU A 41 -9.24 -11.69 -26.70
N PHE A 42 -8.30 -11.38 -25.79
CA PHE A 42 -7.84 -10.01 -25.54
C PHE A 42 -7.09 -9.32 -26.71
N PRO A 43 -6.32 -10.01 -27.59
CA PRO A 43 -5.61 -9.32 -28.68
C PRO A 43 -6.54 -8.84 -29.80
N LEU A 44 -7.75 -9.41 -29.92
CA LEU A 44 -8.75 -9.00 -30.92
C LEU A 44 -9.54 -7.74 -30.51
N LEU A 45 -9.53 -7.39 -29.22
CA LEU A 45 -10.13 -6.15 -28.69
C LEU A 45 -9.19 -4.93 -28.77
N PHE A 46 -7.88 -5.15 -28.90
CA PHE A 46 -6.89 -4.06 -29.02
C PHE A 46 -6.75 -3.46 -30.42
N LEU A 47 -7.40 -4.05 -31.44
CA LEU A 47 -7.44 -3.49 -32.80
C LEU A 47 -8.49 -2.38 -33.00
N PHE A 48 -9.26 -2.02 -31.96
CA PHE A 48 -10.24 -0.92 -31.98
C PHE A 48 -9.92 0.26 -31.05
N CYS A 49 -8.72 0.35 -30.46
CA CYS A 49 -8.30 1.54 -29.71
C CYS A 49 -7.27 2.35 -30.50
N GLY A 50 -7.61 2.65 -31.76
CA GLY A 50 -6.89 3.58 -32.63
C GLY A 50 -7.70 4.85 -32.89
N SER A 51 -8.49 5.30 -31.93
CA SER A 51 -9.12 6.62 -31.97
C SER A 51 -8.36 7.51 -31.02
N SER A 52 -7.65 8.50 -31.56
CA SER A 52 -7.29 9.69 -30.80
C SER A 52 -8.59 10.32 -30.31
N ALA A 53 -9.04 9.92 -29.11
CA ALA A 53 -10.02 10.67 -28.37
C ALA A 53 -9.35 12.00 -28.03
N GLY A 54 -9.51 13.00 -28.89
CA GLY A 54 -9.33 14.38 -28.49
C GLY A 54 -10.34 14.62 -27.38
N GLY A 55 -9.88 14.53 -26.13
CA GLY A 55 -10.75 14.72 -24.97
C GLY A 55 -11.43 16.07 -25.08
N SER A 56 -12.75 16.08 -25.21
CA SER A 56 -13.53 17.31 -25.23
C SER A 56 -13.31 18.07 -23.93
N VAL A 57 -12.93 19.34 -24.00
CA VAL A 57 -12.74 20.21 -22.84
C VAL A 57 -14.06 20.30 -22.06
N PRO A 58 -14.05 20.08 -20.73
CA PRO A 58 -15.26 20.22 -19.91
C PRO A 58 -15.80 21.66 -19.93
N THR A 59 -17.11 21.81 -20.02
CA THR A 59 -17.78 23.12 -20.11
C THR A 59 -18.67 23.42 -18.91
N PHE A 60 -19.11 24.67 -18.79
CA PHE A 60 -20.14 25.12 -17.85
C PHE A 60 -21.07 26.15 -18.50
N GLU A 61 -22.32 26.18 -18.04
CA GLU A 61 -23.32 27.15 -18.50
C GLU A 61 -23.18 28.46 -17.74
N TYR A 62 -23.12 29.57 -18.48
CA TYR A 62 -23.08 30.92 -17.95
C TYR A 62 -24.23 31.74 -18.51
N ARG A 63 -25.02 32.35 -17.63
CA ARG A 63 -26.08 33.27 -18.02
C ARG A 63 -25.58 34.70 -17.95
N ASN A 64 -25.62 35.40 -19.08
CA ASN A 64 -25.24 36.80 -19.16
C ASN A 64 -26.25 37.66 -18.37
N PRO A 65 -25.81 38.41 -17.36
CA PRO A 65 -26.69 39.21 -16.52
C PRO A 65 -27.29 40.44 -17.22
N PHE A 66 -26.74 40.87 -18.36
CA PHE A 66 -27.19 42.08 -19.06
C PHE A 66 -28.33 41.83 -20.05
N ASN A 67 -28.29 40.71 -20.78
CA ASN A 67 -29.28 40.39 -21.81
C ASN A 67 -30.02 39.07 -21.56
N GLY A 68 -29.60 38.26 -20.58
CA GLY A 68 -30.25 37.01 -20.19
C GLY A 68 -29.88 35.79 -21.02
N ASP A 69 -28.98 35.94 -22.00
CA ASP A 69 -28.53 34.86 -22.88
C ASP A 69 -27.69 33.82 -22.12
N SER A 70 -27.80 32.56 -22.50
CA SER A 70 -26.96 31.47 -21.97
C SER A 70 -25.82 31.17 -22.94
N LEU A 71 -24.61 31.08 -22.40
CA LEU A 71 -23.38 30.74 -23.11
C LEU A 71 -22.78 29.49 -22.48
N THR A 72 -22.37 28.54 -23.31
CA THR A 72 -21.57 27.39 -22.87
C THR A 72 -20.09 27.77 -22.94
N CYS A 73 -19.42 27.85 -21.79
CA CYS A 73 -18.02 28.24 -21.67
C CYS A 73 -17.14 27.06 -21.30
N ASP A 74 -15.92 27.01 -21.84
CA ASP A 74 -14.91 26.03 -21.42
C ASP A 74 -14.46 26.30 -19.98
N LYS A 75 -14.23 25.24 -19.21
CA LYS A 75 -13.61 25.32 -17.88
C LYS A 75 -12.11 25.55 -18.00
N CYS A 76 -11.53 26.10 -16.96
CA CYS A 76 -10.09 26.16 -16.77
C CYS A 76 -9.53 24.81 -16.30
N PRO A 77 -8.37 24.36 -16.84
CA PRO A 77 -7.76 23.10 -16.45
C PRO A 77 -7.23 23.13 -15.00
N PRO A 78 -6.92 21.95 -14.41
CA PRO A 78 -6.16 21.86 -13.17
C PRO A 78 -4.89 22.71 -13.23
N GLY A 79 -4.49 23.33 -12.12
CA GLY A 79 -3.34 24.24 -12.09
C GLY A 79 -3.67 25.68 -12.45
N THR A 80 -4.90 25.97 -12.85
CA THR A 80 -5.34 27.29 -13.28
C THR A 80 -6.67 27.71 -12.64
N HIS A 81 -6.95 29.01 -12.68
CA HIS A 81 -8.22 29.60 -12.29
C HIS A 81 -8.72 30.57 -13.38
N MET A 82 -10.00 30.89 -13.35
CA MET A 82 -10.63 31.80 -14.30
C MET A 82 -10.35 33.26 -13.94
N THR A 83 -9.82 34.02 -14.90
CA THR A 83 -9.59 35.48 -14.77
C THR A 83 -10.65 36.30 -15.51
N ALA A 84 -11.18 35.76 -16.60
CA ALA A 84 -12.31 36.35 -17.32
C ALA A 84 -13.24 35.25 -17.87
N GLN A 85 -14.53 35.53 -17.75
CA GLN A 85 -15.60 34.70 -18.29
C GLN A 85 -15.57 34.70 -19.83
N CYS A 86 -16.01 33.61 -20.46
CA CYS A 86 -16.17 33.60 -21.91
C CYS A 86 -17.26 34.58 -22.39
N THR A 87 -17.14 35.04 -23.63
CA THR A 87 -18.19 35.76 -24.36
C THR A 87 -18.56 34.96 -25.60
N ALA A 88 -19.52 35.43 -26.40
CA ALA A 88 -19.89 34.79 -27.66
C ALA A 88 -18.72 34.65 -28.65
N THR A 89 -17.66 35.47 -28.52
CA THR A 89 -16.50 35.48 -29.43
C THR A 89 -15.15 35.24 -28.76
N THR A 90 -15.08 35.29 -27.43
CA THR A 90 -13.83 35.09 -26.68
C THR A 90 -13.93 33.90 -25.73
N PRO A 91 -12.97 32.96 -25.73
CA PRO A 91 -12.99 31.83 -24.79
C PRO A 91 -12.77 32.30 -23.35
N THR A 92 -13.03 31.40 -22.40
CA THR A 92 -12.69 31.60 -20.99
C THR A 92 -11.20 31.88 -20.85
N GLN A 93 -10.83 32.91 -20.11
CA GLN A 93 -9.42 33.21 -19.84
C GLN A 93 -9.03 32.57 -18.51
N CYS A 94 -7.93 31.82 -18.55
CA CYS A 94 -7.38 31.09 -17.41
C CYS A 94 -5.96 31.58 -17.11
N ALA A 95 -5.62 31.64 -15.82
CA ALA A 95 -4.27 31.97 -15.36
C ALA A 95 -3.75 30.91 -14.38
N PRO A 96 -2.43 30.66 -14.35
CA PRO A 96 -1.85 29.66 -13.46
C PRO A 96 -1.99 30.04 -11.98
N CYS A 97 -2.09 29.03 -11.14
CA CYS A 97 -2.04 29.22 -9.69
C CYS A 97 -0.67 29.75 -9.26
N LYS A 98 -0.68 30.70 -8.32
CA LYS A 98 0.54 31.22 -7.67
C LYS A 98 1.06 30.21 -6.64
N SER A 99 2.26 30.46 -6.12
CA SER A 99 2.82 29.67 -5.01
C SER A 99 1.82 29.53 -3.85
N HIS A 100 1.83 28.37 -3.20
CA HIS A 100 0.93 27.99 -2.10
C HIS A 100 -0.56 27.93 -2.46
N HIS A 101 -0.90 27.82 -3.75
CA HIS A 101 -2.26 27.67 -4.21
C HIS A 101 -2.39 26.59 -5.29
N PHE A 102 -3.57 25.96 -5.37
CA PHE A 102 -3.82 24.86 -6.28
C PHE A 102 -5.26 24.81 -6.81
N THR A 103 -5.45 24.09 -7.92
CA THR A 103 -6.76 23.58 -8.37
C THR A 103 -6.55 22.19 -8.96
N GLU A 104 -7.18 21.19 -8.36
CA GLU A 104 -6.98 19.78 -8.75
C GLU A 104 -7.84 19.35 -9.95
N LEU A 105 -8.98 20.01 -10.12
CA LEU A 105 -9.98 19.66 -11.14
C LEU A 105 -10.23 20.81 -12.10
N TRP A 106 -10.84 20.47 -13.24
CA TRP A 106 -11.39 21.45 -14.18
C TRP A 106 -12.40 22.35 -13.48
N ASN A 107 -12.20 23.65 -13.55
CA ASN A 107 -12.89 24.60 -12.69
C ASN A 107 -13.24 25.91 -13.41
N TYR A 108 -14.11 26.69 -12.78
CA TYR A 108 -14.42 28.07 -13.16
C TYR A 108 -14.20 29.00 -11.95
N LEU A 109 -13.28 28.61 -11.04
CA LEU A 109 -13.04 29.35 -9.82
C LEU A 109 -12.41 30.70 -10.15
N PRO A 110 -12.83 31.80 -9.49
CA PRO A 110 -12.22 33.11 -9.72
C PRO A 110 -10.80 33.23 -9.15
N ARG A 111 -10.39 32.28 -8.30
CA ARG A 111 -9.08 32.20 -7.67
C ARG A 111 -8.76 30.75 -7.31
N CYS A 112 -7.48 30.39 -7.30
CA CYS A 112 -7.05 29.08 -6.84
C CYS A 112 -7.29 28.88 -5.34
N LEU A 113 -7.38 27.61 -4.91
CA LEU A 113 -7.54 27.24 -3.51
C LEU A 113 -6.20 27.39 -2.78
N TYR A 114 -6.22 27.83 -1.52
CA TYR A 114 -5.00 27.91 -0.72
C TYR A 114 -4.59 26.50 -0.26
N CYS A 115 -3.28 26.23 -0.26
CA CYS A 115 -2.74 25.00 0.32
C CYS A 115 -2.83 25.05 1.85
N ALA A 116 -3.99 24.65 2.37
CA ALA A 116 -4.35 24.80 3.78
C ALA A 116 -3.85 23.67 4.69
N ASN A 117 -3.33 22.58 4.12
CA ASN A 117 -2.81 21.47 4.91
C ASN A 117 -1.41 21.80 5.43
N PHE A 118 -1.25 21.74 6.74
CA PHE A 118 0.02 21.90 7.44
C PHE A 118 0.30 20.62 8.20
N CYS A 119 1.47 20.03 7.98
CA CYS A 119 1.87 18.83 8.70
C CYS A 119 2.46 19.26 10.04
N THR A 120 1.81 18.87 11.14
CA THR A 120 2.20 19.25 12.51
C THR A 120 2.51 18.02 13.35
N GLU A 121 3.26 18.22 14.44
CA GLU A 121 3.56 17.18 15.45
C GLU A 121 4.22 15.91 14.86
N ASN A 122 3.52 14.77 14.89
CA ASN A 122 3.99 13.46 14.44
C ASN A 122 3.70 13.18 12.96
N GLN A 123 3.42 14.24 12.18
CA GLN A 123 3.21 14.17 10.74
C GLN A 123 4.45 14.64 9.97
N GLU A 124 4.60 14.14 8.75
CA GLU A 124 5.55 14.60 7.76
C GLU A 124 4.88 14.84 6.41
N VAL A 125 5.55 15.60 5.54
CA VAL A 125 5.03 15.89 4.20
C VAL A 125 5.23 14.65 3.33
N GLU A 126 4.13 14.09 2.84
CA GLU A 126 4.15 13.02 1.84
C GLU A 126 4.18 13.60 0.43
N THR A 127 3.34 14.60 0.18
CA THR A 127 3.27 15.30 -1.10
C THR A 127 3.26 16.80 -0.84
N GLU A 128 4.18 17.53 -1.45
CA GLU A 128 4.20 18.99 -1.35
C GLU A 128 3.05 19.65 -2.11
N CYS A 129 2.70 20.86 -1.68
CA CYS A 129 1.76 21.71 -2.40
C CYS A 129 2.29 22.01 -3.81
N SER A 130 1.43 21.86 -4.82
CA SER A 130 1.73 22.19 -6.21
C SER A 130 0.59 23.00 -6.83
N ALA A 131 0.72 23.45 -8.08
CA ALA A 131 -0.40 24.11 -8.75
C ALA A 131 -1.63 23.20 -8.90
N VAL A 132 -1.44 21.88 -8.95
CA VAL A 132 -2.52 20.90 -9.23
C VAL A 132 -2.94 20.10 -8.00
N SER A 133 -2.28 20.25 -6.86
CA SER A 133 -2.55 19.43 -5.67
C SER A 133 -2.29 20.19 -4.38
N ASN A 134 -3.13 19.94 -3.37
CA ASN A 134 -2.84 20.38 -2.01
C ASN A 134 -1.64 19.60 -1.45
N ARG A 135 -1.07 20.11 -0.36
CA ARG A 135 -0.14 19.33 0.46
C ARG A 135 -0.87 18.14 1.10
N VAL A 136 -0.22 16.99 1.09
CA VAL A 136 -0.66 15.78 1.80
C VAL A 136 0.31 15.46 2.92
N CYS A 137 -0.23 15.21 4.10
CA CYS A 137 0.53 14.85 5.29
C CYS A 137 0.29 13.37 5.60
N ARG A 138 1.32 12.70 6.11
CA ARG A 138 1.23 11.33 6.63
C ARG A 138 1.87 11.25 8.01
N CYS A 139 1.54 10.20 8.77
CA CYS A 139 2.23 9.92 10.03
C CYS A 139 3.70 9.53 9.78
N LYS A 140 4.57 9.95 10.68
CA LYS A 140 5.98 9.51 10.72
C LYS A 140 6.07 8.02 11.04
N GLU A 141 7.18 7.38 10.72
CA GLU A 141 7.45 5.98 11.11
C GLU A 141 7.29 5.81 12.62
N GLY A 142 6.63 4.72 13.04
CA GLY A 142 6.28 4.45 14.43
C GLY A 142 4.97 5.09 14.90
N PHE A 143 4.21 5.70 13.98
CA PHE A 143 2.89 6.28 14.27
C PHE A 143 1.85 5.82 13.24
N TYR A 144 0.59 5.72 13.68
CA TYR A 144 -0.56 5.42 12.84
C TYR A 144 -1.64 6.50 12.97
N TRP A 145 -2.44 6.65 11.92
CA TRP A 145 -3.52 7.62 11.85
C TRP A 145 -4.78 7.09 12.54
N THR A 146 -5.26 7.80 13.54
CA THR A 146 -6.54 7.51 14.21
C THR A 146 -7.17 8.77 14.78
N ASN A 147 -8.49 8.92 14.59
CA ASN A 147 -9.28 10.07 15.08
C ASN A 147 -8.68 11.46 14.77
N ASP A 148 -8.14 11.64 13.56
CA ASP A 148 -7.47 12.87 13.11
C ASP A 148 -6.10 13.18 13.76
N PHE A 149 -5.51 12.19 14.44
CA PHE A 149 -4.19 12.29 15.08
C PHE A 149 -3.24 11.17 14.62
N CYS A 150 -1.94 11.44 14.72
CA CYS A 150 -0.91 10.42 14.58
C CYS A 150 -0.50 9.91 15.97
N MET A 151 -1.00 8.72 16.31
CA MET A 151 -0.74 8.05 17.57
C MET A 151 0.47 7.13 17.45
N ARG A 152 1.29 7.04 18.49
CA ARG A 152 2.44 6.13 18.50
C ARG A 152 1.94 4.69 18.48
N HIS A 153 2.64 3.82 17.74
CA HIS A 153 2.39 2.38 17.81
C HIS A 153 2.55 1.85 19.24
N SER A 154 1.65 0.96 19.64
CA SER A 154 1.71 0.26 20.93
C SER A 154 2.95 -0.63 20.99
N GLU A 155 3.63 -0.60 22.13
CA GLU A 155 4.74 -1.50 22.43
C GLU A 155 4.20 -2.79 23.05
N CYS A 156 4.71 -3.93 22.60
CA CYS A 156 4.42 -5.23 23.20
C CYS A 156 5.32 -5.41 24.42
N GLU A 157 4.69 -5.57 25.58
CA GLU A 157 5.40 -5.70 26.86
C GLU A 157 6.18 -7.02 26.98
N PRO A 158 7.13 -7.13 27.92
CA PRO A 158 7.80 -8.39 28.21
C PRO A 158 6.80 -9.54 28.41
N GLY A 159 7.10 -10.70 27.81
CA GLY A 159 6.16 -11.83 27.74
C GLY A 159 5.21 -11.79 26.53
N GLN A 160 5.19 -10.68 25.79
CA GLN A 160 4.47 -10.52 24.53
C GLN A 160 5.42 -10.17 23.40
N GLY A 161 5.05 -10.53 22.18
CA GLY A 161 5.75 -10.15 20.97
C GLY A 161 4.79 -9.59 19.93
N VAL A 162 5.36 -8.89 18.95
CA VAL A 162 4.61 -8.38 17.80
C VAL A 162 4.06 -9.54 16.97
N GLN A 163 2.75 -9.63 16.87
CA GLN A 163 2.05 -10.53 15.94
C GLN A 163 1.89 -9.86 14.58
N THR A 164 1.44 -8.60 14.57
CA THR A 164 1.29 -7.78 13.36
C THR A 164 1.95 -6.44 13.59
N LYS A 165 2.91 -6.06 12.73
CA LYS A 165 3.57 -4.75 12.79
C LYS A 165 2.55 -3.65 12.48
N GLY A 166 2.57 -2.57 13.26
CA GLY A 166 1.77 -1.38 12.97
C GLY A 166 2.08 -0.78 11.58
N THR A 167 1.05 -0.17 10.99
CA THR A 167 1.09 0.50 9.68
C THR A 167 0.75 1.99 9.83
N LEU A 168 0.60 2.72 8.72
CA LEU A 168 0.14 4.11 8.77
C LEU A 168 -1.34 4.24 9.20
N GLN A 169 -2.10 3.15 9.18
CA GLN A 169 -3.55 3.14 9.49
C GLN A 169 -3.90 2.24 10.67
N GLU A 170 -3.04 1.28 11.01
CA GLU A 170 -3.31 0.28 12.03
C GLU A 170 -2.20 0.27 13.08
N ASP A 171 -2.59 0.02 14.33
CA ASP A 171 -1.66 -0.13 15.44
C ASP A 171 -0.94 -1.48 15.40
N THR A 172 0.16 -1.59 16.14
CA THR A 172 0.83 -2.85 16.41
C THR A 172 -0.10 -3.77 17.20
N VAL A 173 -0.20 -5.03 16.76
CA VAL A 173 -0.94 -6.08 17.44
C VAL A 173 0.04 -7.00 18.16
N CYS A 174 -0.15 -7.13 19.47
CA CYS A 174 0.68 -7.96 20.34
C CYS A 174 0.02 -9.30 20.65
N GLU A 175 0.83 -10.34 20.80
CA GLU A 175 0.41 -11.66 21.27
C GLU A 175 1.30 -12.15 22.40
N SER A 176 0.74 -12.96 23.31
CA SER A 176 1.54 -13.64 24.34
C SER A 176 2.46 -14.67 23.72
N CYS A 177 3.71 -14.73 24.19
CA CYS A 177 4.65 -15.73 23.70
C CYS A 177 4.22 -17.15 24.07
N SER A 178 4.16 -18.01 23.06
CA SER A 178 3.84 -19.43 23.22
C SER A 178 4.98 -20.19 23.87
N TYR A 179 4.70 -21.38 24.40
CA TYR A 179 5.72 -22.25 24.98
C TYR A 179 6.87 -22.50 23.99
N GLY A 180 8.10 -22.33 24.45
CA GLY A 180 9.30 -22.39 23.61
C GLY A 180 9.81 -21.03 23.15
N PHE A 181 9.13 -19.92 23.50
CA PHE A 181 9.48 -18.56 23.10
C PHE A 181 9.39 -17.56 24.27
N PHE A 182 10.10 -16.45 24.16
CA PHE A 182 10.09 -15.32 25.11
C PHE A 182 10.20 -13.96 24.44
N SER A 183 9.93 -12.92 25.23
CA SER A 183 10.29 -11.53 24.95
C SER A 183 10.66 -10.86 26.27
N ASN A 184 11.79 -10.15 26.31
CA ASN A 184 12.33 -9.53 27.53
C ASN A 184 12.30 -7.99 27.51
N SER A 185 11.80 -7.40 26.42
CA SER A 185 11.79 -5.96 26.17
C SER A 185 10.35 -5.48 25.97
N SER A 186 10.12 -4.17 26.13
CA SER A 186 8.91 -3.55 25.58
C SER A 186 9.28 -3.00 24.20
N SER A 187 8.57 -3.45 23.16
CA SER A 187 8.91 -3.11 21.77
C SER A 187 7.71 -3.19 20.84
N ALA A 188 7.57 -2.20 19.97
CA ALA A 188 6.56 -2.19 18.90
C ALA A 188 7.02 -2.98 17.65
N LEU A 189 8.21 -3.59 17.67
CA LEU A 189 8.83 -4.24 16.51
C LEU A 189 9.28 -5.69 16.77
N GLU A 190 9.63 -6.04 18.01
CA GLU A 190 10.22 -7.34 18.34
C GLU A 190 9.14 -8.43 18.46
N THR A 191 9.32 -9.52 17.72
CA THR A 191 8.48 -10.72 17.80
C THR A 191 8.96 -11.63 18.93
N CYS A 192 8.14 -12.59 19.37
CA CYS A 192 8.59 -13.61 20.30
C CYS A 192 9.79 -14.40 19.76
N VAL A 193 10.84 -14.50 20.55
CA VAL A 193 12.10 -15.15 20.19
C VAL A 193 12.13 -16.56 20.77
N LYS A 194 12.55 -17.55 19.97
CA LYS A 194 12.64 -18.93 20.42
C LYS A 194 13.73 -19.06 21.50
N TYR A 195 13.49 -19.87 22.53
CA TYR A 195 14.53 -20.24 23.49
C TYR A 195 15.75 -20.82 22.76
N ARG A 196 16.95 -20.45 23.22
CA ARG A 196 18.17 -21.08 22.74
C ARG A 196 18.28 -22.51 23.24
N GLU A 197 19.25 -23.28 22.76
CA GLU A 197 19.64 -24.54 23.41
C GLU A 197 21.03 -24.37 24.02
N CYS A 198 21.28 -25.02 25.16
CA CYS A 198 22.60 -25.02 25.75
C CYS A 198 23.54 -25.88 24.90
N ALA A 199 24.78 -25.42 24.72
CA ALA A 199 25.78 -26.17 23.98
C ALA A 199 26.13 -27.48 24.71
N SER A 200 26.69 -28.46 23.97
CA SER A 200 27.12 -29.72 24.58
C SER A 200 28.11 -29.49 25.72
N GLY A 201 27.81 -30.02 26.90
CA GLY A 201 28.60 -29.82 28.12
C GLY A 201 28.17 -28.62 28.98
N GLN A 202 27.25 -27.78 28.50
CA GLN A 202 26.60 -26.74 29.30
C GLN A 202 25.29 -27.25 29.90
N ILE A 203 24.95 -26.70 31.07
CA ILE A 203 23.67 -26.90 31.74
C ILE A 203 22.93 -25.56 31.85
N ALA A 204 21.61 -25.61 31.96
CA ALA A 204 20.82 -24.42 32.25
C ALA A 204 21.03 -24.01 33.72
N LEU A 205 21.69 -22.88 33.93
CA LEU A 205 21.94 -22.25 35.23
C LEU A 205 20.70 -21.49 35.72
N LEU A 206 19.98 -20.86 34.79
CA LEU A 206 18.68 -20.25 35.03
C LEU A 206 17.67 -20.81 34.02
N PRO A 207 16.45 -21.18 34.47
CA PRO A 207 15.42 -21.69 33.58
C PRO A 207 14.89 -20.59 32.64
N ASP A 208 14.41 -21.02 31.49
CA ASP A 208 13.65 -20.16 30.57
C ASP A 208 12.26 -19.82 31.12
N SER A 209 11.72 -18.71 30.66
CA SER A 209 10.34 -18.29 30.89
C SER A 209 9.87 -17.41 29.73
N ILE A 210 8.58 -17.09 29.66
CA ILE A 210 8.07 -16.16 28.65
C ILE A 210 8.72 -14.77 28.70
N TYR A 211 9.40 -14.41 29.80
CA TYR A 211 10.04 -13.11 30.00
C TYR A 211 11.57 -13.12 29.74
N GLN A 212 12.20 -14.29 29.64
CA GLN A 212 13.65 -14.39 29.49
C GLN A 212 14.08 -15.76 28.97
N ASP A 213 15.17 -15.79 28.21
CA ASP A 213 15.80 -17.05 27.82
C ASP A 213 16.50 -17.74 29.00
N LYS A 214 16.75 -19.04 28.85
CA LYS A 214 17.60 -19.77 29.79
C LYS A 214 19.05 -19.29 29.71
N VAL A 215 19.72 -19.28 30.85
CA VAL A 215 21.16 -18.97 30.94
C VAL A 215 21.94 -20.27 30.98
N CYS A 216 22.80 -20.49 29.99
CA CYS A 216 23.62 -21.70 29.88
C CYS A 216 25.03 -21.43 30.40
N GLY A 217 25.64 -22.43 31.03
CA GLY A 217 27.05 -22.38 31.42
C GLY A 217 27.58 -23.75 31.86
N THR A 218 28.89 -23.82 32.04
CA THR A 218 29.61 -25.02 32.53
C THR A 218 29.90 -24.92 34.02
N CYS A 219 30.14 -26.05 34.67
CA CYS A 219 30.58 -26.08 36.07
C CYS A 219 31.92 -25.36 36.28
N GLU A 220 32.80 -25.35 35.27
CA GLU A 220 34.11 -24.69 35.31
C GLU A 220 33.98 -23.16 35.29
N GLU A 221 33.06 -22.62 34.48
CA GLU A 221 32.76 -21.17 34.44
C GLU A 221 32.15 -20.67 35.75
N LEU A 222 31.33 -21.50 36.41
CA LEU A 222 30.77 -21.21 37.73
C LEU A 222 31.84 -21.22 38.81
N ALA A 223 32.75 -22.20 38.77
CA ALA A 223 33.85 -22.34 39.73
C ALA A 223 34.85 -21.17 39.66
N ASN A 224 34.98 -20.52 38.50
CA ASN A 224 35.93 -19.44 38.26
C ASN A 224 35.34 -18.02 38.43
N GLY A 225 34.13 -17.87 38.98
CA GLY A 225 33.57 -16.56 39.36
C GLY A 225 32.85 -15.79 38.24
N GLY A 226 32.35 -16.48 37.21
CA GLY A 226 31.28 -16.05 36.30
C GLY A 226 31.20 -14.57 35.91
N VAL A 227 31.92 -14.16 34.87
CA VAL A 227 31.43 -13.17 33.89
C VAL A 227 32.06 -13.48 32.52
N SER A 228 31.27 -14.01 31.60
CA SER A 228 31.44 -13.76 30.17
C SER A 228 30.06 -13.74 29.52
N SER A 229 29.35 -12.63 29.73
CA SER A 229 28.23 -12.24 28.88
C SER A 229 28.81 -11.77 27.54
N SER A 230 29.08 -12.73 26.65
CA SER A 230 29.27 -12.44 25.23
C SER A 230 27.89 -12.35 24.58
N LEU A 231 27.30 -11.16 24.66
CA LEU A 231 26.23 -10.75 23.75
C LEU A 231 26.86 -10.58 22.36
N HIS A 232 26.33 -11.32 21.38
CA HIS A 232 26.50 -11.06 19.95
C HIS A 232 25.12 -11.09 19.31
#